data_AF-A0A847YEJ6-F1
#
_entry.id   AF-A0A847YEJ6-F1
#
_cell.length_a   1.000
_cell.length_b   1.000
_cell.length_c   1.000
_cell.angle_alpha   90.00
_cell.angle_beta   90.00
_cell.angle_gamma   90.00
#
_symmetry.space_group_name_H-M   'P 1'
#
loop_
_entity.id
_entity.type
_entity.pdbx_description
1 polymer ?
#
loop_
_entity_poly.entity_id
_entity_poly.type
_entity_poly.pdbx_seq_one_letter_code
_entity_poly.pdbx_strand_id
1 'polypeptide(L)'
;NASTSSRYSYVWTGEYEIFEFDLGETFNYAEMAALIAPRPFMVERGHFDGVSSDEAVAYEYAKVRLLYVQLGIPERTEIEWFPGPHMIHGVGTFRFLQRHLGSHASGDGS
;
A
#
# COMPACT_ATOMS: atom_id res chain seq x y z
N ASN A 1 -35.31 7.69 -20.07
CA ASN A 1 -34.83 6.29 -20.09
C ASN A 1 -33.31 6.32 -20.10
N ALA A 2 -32.67 6.17 -18.94
CA ALA A 2 -31.25 5.86 -18.82
C ALA A 2 -31.10 5.08 -17.50
N SER A 3 -30.84 3.78 -17.67
CA SER A 3 -30.82 2.76 -16.62
C SER A 3 -29.47 2.71 -15.91
N THR A 4 -29.51 2.38 -14.63
CA THR A 4 -28.39 2.14 -13.70
C THR A 4 -27.71 0.80 -13.98
N SER A 5 -26.42 0.78 -14.29
CA SER A 5 -25.59 -0.44 -14.13
C SER A 5 -24.10 -0.12 -14.03
N SER A 6 -23.68 0.53 -12.93
CA SER A 6 -22.30 0.44 -12.45
C SER A 6 -22.13 -0.93 -11.78
N ARG A 7 -21.32 -1.81 -12.36
CA ARG A 7 -20.84 -3.03 -11.71
C ARG A 7 -19.33 -2.86 -11.54
N TYR A 8 -18.90 -2.48 -10.35
CA TYR A 8 -17.68 -2.92 -9.64
C TYR A 8 -17.57 -2.10 -8.35
N SER A 9 -18.69 -1.99 -7.62
CA SER A 9 -18.72 -1.48 -6.25
C SER A 9 -18.52 -2.68 -5.32
N TYR A 10 -17.32 -2.82 -4.77
CA TYR A 10 -16.99 -3.79 -3.72
C TYR A 10 -17.45 -3.28 -2.34
N VAL A 11 -18.65 -2.67 -2.27
CA VAL A 11 -19.20 -2.04 -1.04
C VAL A 11 -20.20 -2.95 -0.31
N TRP A 12 -20.50 -4.15 -0.83
CA TRP A 12 -21.63 -4.96 -0.35
C TRP A 12 -21.32 -6.35 0.19
N THR A 13 -20.06 -6.70 0.48
CA THR A 13 -19.76 -7.82 1.38
C THR A 13 -19.36 -7.26 2.73
N GLY A 14 -20.35 -7.07 3.60
CA GLY A 14 -20.08 -6.93 5.03
C GLY A 14 -19.35 -8.15 5.55
N GLU A 15 -18.42 -7.90 6.48
CA GLU A 15 -18.02 -8.71 7.63
C GLU A 15 -16.53 -8.45 7.93
N TYR A 16 -16.26 -7.35 8.64
CA TYR A 16 -15.39 -7.37 9.82
C TYR A 16 -15.97 -6.34 10.78
N GLU A 17 -16.86 -6.82 11.62
CA GLU A 17 -17.20 -6.14 12.86
C GLU A 17 -15.93 -6.07 13.71
N ILE A 18 -15.32 -4.90 13.77
CA ILE A 18 -14.53 -4.52 14.94
C ILE A 18 -15.20 -3.27 15.48
N PHE A 19 -16.23 -3.52 16.28
CA PHE A 19 -16.78 -2.56 17.20
C PHE A 19 -15.66 -2.05 18.14
N GLU A 20 -15.70 -0.75 18.41
CA GLU A 20 -15.21 -0.15 19.66
C GLU A 20 -13.68 -0.16 19.88
N PHE A 21 -13.01 0.91 19.43
CA PHE A 21 -12.26 1.74 20.38
C PHE A 21 -12.19 3.19 19.87
N ASP A 22 -12.94 4.02 20.57
CA ASP A 22 -13.05 5.48 20.50
C ASP A 22 -11.70 6.20 20.26
N LEU A 23 -11.35 6.55 19.01
CA LEU A 23 -10.64 7.80 18.63
C LEU A 23 -10.52 8.05 17.10
N GLY A 24 -11.53 8.71 16.52
CA GLY A 24 -11.37 9.81 15.54
C GLY A 24 -10.70 9.60 14.16
N GLU A 25 -11.50 9.19 13.17
CA GLU A 25 -11.55 9.69 11.76
C GLU A 25 -10.28 9.69 10.86
N THR A 26 -9.11 9.18 11.29
CA THR A 26 -7.87 9.32 10.49
C THR A 26 -7.14 8.00 10.16
N PHE A 27 -7.57 6.86 10.72
CA PHE A 27 -6.72 5.67 10.87
C PHE A 27 -7.00 4.45 9.99
N ASN A 28 -7.95 4.47 9.05
CA ASN A 28 -8.33 3.24 8.34
C ASN A 28 -7.17 2.56 7.57
N TYR A 29 -6.29 3.32 6.88
CA TYR A 29 -5.14 2.73 6.15
C TYR A 29 -3.87 2.58 6.98
N ALA A 30 -3.67 3.44 7.99
CA ALA A 30 -2.49 3.38 8.86
C ALA A 30 -2.50 2.11 9.74
N GLU A 31 -3.69 1.64 10.14
CA GLU A 31 -3.86 0.38 10.87
C GLU A 31 -3.60 -0.85 10.00
N MET A 32 -3.98 -0.84 8.72
CA MET A 32 -3.58 -1.91 7.80
C MET A 32 -2.07 -1.98 7.61
N ALA A 33 -1.38 -0.83 7.56
CA ALA A 33 0.08 -0.82 7.54
C ALA A 33 0.70 -1.33 8.85
N ALA A 34 0.02 -1.16 9.99
CA ALA A 34 0.45 -1.76 11.25
C ALA A 34 0.40 -3.30 11.22
N LEU A 35 -0.54 -3.92 10.48
CA LEU A 35 -0.58 -5.37 10.25
C LEU A 35 0.56 -5.88 9.35
N ILE A 36 1.15 -4.99 8.55
CA ILE A 36 2.27 -5.32 7.67
C ILE A 36 3.60 -5.09 8.39
N ALA A 37 3.70 -4.03 9.19
CA ALA A 37 4.87 -3.74 9.98
C ALA A 37 5.23 -4.94 10.89
N PRO A 38 6.54 -5.25 11.07
CA PRO A 38 7.72 -4.57 10.54
C PRO A 38 8.21 -5.13 9.18
N ARG A 39 7.38 -5.89 8.44
CA ARG A 39 7.75 -6.43 7.13
C ARG A 39 7.85 -5.29 6.10
N PRO A 40 8.69 -5.42 5.06
CA PRO A 40 8.80 -4.41 4.02
C PRO A 40 7.45 -4.11 3.32
N PHE A 41 7.13 -2.84 3.12
CA PHE A 41 5.88 -2.38 2.47
C PHE A 41 6.15 -1.36 1.37
N MET A 42 5.73 -1.65 0.14
CA MET A 42 5.92 -0.75 -1.01
C MET A 42 4.62 -0.49 -1.76
N VAL A 43 4.47 0.73 -2.26
CA VAL A 43 3.34 1.18 -3.09
C VAL A 43 3.85 1.60 -4.47
N GLU A 44 3.11 1.26 -5.53
CA GLU A 44 3.28 1.82 -6.86
C GLU A 44 2.08 2.70 -7.21
N ARG A 45 2.33 3.82 -7.91
CA ARG A 45 1.29 4.73 -8.33
C ARG A 45 1.55 5.34 -9.70
N GLY A 46 0.68 4.98 -10.66
CA GLY A 46 0.63 5.60 -11.97
C GLY A 46 -0.13 6.94 -11.94
N HIS A 47 0.46 8.01 -12.47
CA HIS A 47 -0.16 9.34 -12.53
C HIS A 47 -1.46 9.37 -13.35
N PHE A 48 -1.66 8.42 -14.26
CA PHE A 48 -2.85 8.31 -15.11
C PHE A 48 -3.78 7.16 -14.69
N ASP A 49 -3.54 6.58 -13.50
CA ASP A 49 -4.44 5.58 -12.94
C ASP A 49 -5.69 6.24 -12.33
N GLY A 50 -6.81 6.09 -13.01
CA GLY A 50 -8.10 6.69 -12.63
C GLY A 50 -8.76 6.09 -11.37
N VAL A 51 -8.16 5.10 -10.72
CA VAL A 51 -8.72 4.49 -9.48
C VAL A 51 -8.61 5.42 -8.28
N SER A 52 -7.57 6.26 -8.21
CA SER A 52 -7.34 7.22 -7.11
C SER A 52 -6.63 8.48 -7.64
N SER A 53 -6.50 9.53 -6.83
CA SER A 53 -5.68 10.70 -7.16
C SER A 53 -4.29 10.59 -6.51
N ASP A 54 -3.32 11.35 -7.03
CA ASP A 54 -1.97 11.34 -6.47
C ASP A 54 -1.94 11.91 -5.05
N GLU A 55 -2.75 12.93 -4.78
CA GLU A 55 -2.87 13.56 -3.47
C GLU A 55 -3.42 12.58 -2.43
N ALA A 56 -4.46 11.82 -2.79
CA ALA A 56 -5.06 10.83 -1.90
C ALA A 56 -4.07 9.70 -1.57
N VAL A 57 -3.36 9.19 -2.59
CA VAL A 57 -2.33 8.14 -2.38
C VAL A 57 -1.16 8.68 -1.56
N ALA A 58 -0.69 9.89 -1.82
CA ALA A 58 0.39 10.51 -1.07
C ALA A 58 -0.01 10.75 0.40
N TYR A 59 -1.23 11.20 0.65
CA TYR A 59 -1.75 11.44 2.00
C TYR A 59 -1.80 10.17 2.83
N GLU A 60 -2.35 9.08 2.29
CA GLU A 60 -2.41 7.81 3.02
C GLU A 60 -1.02 7.17 3.17
N TYR A 61 -0.17 7.23 2.14
CA TYR A 61 1.20 6.74 2.24
C TYR A 61 2.02 7.50 3.29
N ALA A 62 1.80 8.81 3.46
CA ALA A 62 2.49 9.59 4.47
C ALA A 62 2.23 9.08 5.90
N LYS A 63 1.01 8.60 6.19
CA LYS A 63 0.68 7.98 7.48
C LYS A 63 1.45 6.66 7.68
N VAL A 64 1.54 5.84 6.63
CA VAL A 64 2.35 4.60 6.64
C VAL A 64 3.82 4.92 6.88
N ARG A 65 4.36 5.91 6.16
CA ARG A 65 5.75 6.32 6.31
C ARG A 65 6.05 6.82 7.71
N LEU A 66 5.14 7.60 8.31
CA LEU A 66 5.26 8.06 9.69
C LEU A 66 5.35 6.90 10.68
N LEU A 67 4.50 5.87 10.53
CA LEU A 67 4.57 4.66 11.35
C LEU A 67 5.93 3.96 11.25
N TYR A 68 6.45 3.76 10.03
CA TYR A 68 7.77 3.12 9.83
C TYR A 68 8.93 3.95 10.39
N VAL A 69 8.84 5.29 10.32
CA VAL A 69 9.79 6.20 10.97
C VAL A 69 9.72 6.04 12.49
N GLN A 70 8.53 6.01 13.09
CA GLN A 70 8.34 5.84 14.53
C GLN A 70 8.87 4.48 15.04
N LEU A 71 8.79 3.44 14.21
CA LEU A 71 9.35 2.12 14.48
C LEU A 71 10.87 2.04 14.27
N GLY A 72 11.52 3.12 13.81
CA GLY A 72 12.95 3.15 13.54
C GLY A 72 13.39 2.35 12.31
N ILE A 73 12.47 2.07 11.38
CA ILE A 73 12.70 1.30 10.14
C ILE A 73 12.19 2.03 8.88
N PRO A 74 12.46 3.34 8.71
CA PRO A 74 11.94 4.12 7.58
C PRO A 74 12.37 3.59 6.20
N GLU A 75 13.48 2.85 6.14
CA GLU A 75 14.03 2.21 4.95
C GLU A 75 13.27 0.96 4.50
N ARG A 76 12.37 0.42 5.35
CA ARG A 76 11.52 -0.74 5.01
C ARG A 76 10.22 -0.34 4.31
N THR A 77 10.05 0.92 3.93
CA THR A 77 8.92 1.33 3.10
C THR A 77 9.31 2.32 2.01
N GLU A 78 8.68 2.17 0.84
CA GLU A 78 8.95 2.98 -0.36
C GLU A 78 7.67 3.21 -1.16
N ILE A 79 7.58 4.32 -1.88
CA ILE A 79 6.53 4.57 -2.88
C ILE A 79 7.20 4.97 -4.20
N GLU A 80 6.76 4.38 -5.31
CA GLU A 80 7.19 4.75 -6.66
C GLU A 80 6.03 5.39 -7.42
N TRP A 81 6.30 6.57 -7.98
CA TRP A 81 5.41 7.30 -8.89
C TRP A 81 5.91 7.15 -10.31
N PHE A 82 5.04 6.85 -11.26
CA PHE A 82 5.41 6.68 -12.66
C PHE A 82 4.38 7.27 -13.64
N PRO A 83 4.80 7.74 -14.83
CA PRO A 83 3.90 8.34 -15.82
C PRO A 83 3.18 7.25 -16.62
N GLY A 84 2.25 6.53 -15.99
CA GLY A 84 1.53 5.43 -16.63
C GLY A 84 0.07 5.29 -16.18
N PRO A 85 -0.73 4.49 -16.93
CA PRO A 85 -2.12 4.20 -16.61
C PRO A 85 -2.23 3.18 -15.48
N HIS A 86 -3.42 2.61 -15.29
CA HIS A 86 -3.64 1.48 -14.40
C HIS A 86 -2.83 0.25 -14.84
N MET A 87 -1.69 0.01 -14.19
CA MET A 87 -0.79 -1.10 -14.48
C MET A 87 0.19 -1.36 -13.32
N ILE A 88 0.84 -2.52 -13.36
CA ILE A 88 2.03 -2.81 -12.55
C ILE A 88 3.26 -2.28 -13.30
N HIS A 89 4.02 -1.37 -12.70
CA HIS A 89 5.24 -0.81 -13.30
C HIS A 89 6.45 -1.73 -13.08
N GLY A 90 6.61 -2.26 -11.87
CA GLY A 90 7.58 -3.29 -11.51
C GLY A 90 9.04 -2.82 -11.38
N VAL A 91 9.42 -1.65 -11.90
CA VAL A 91 10.81 -1.21 -11.98
C VAL A 91 11.42 -0.96 -10.59
N GLY A 92 10.80 -0.13 -9.75
CA GLY A 92 11.19 0.08 -8.36
C GLY A 92 10.86 -1.13 -7.49
N THR A 93 9.72 -1.78 -7.72
CA THR A 93 9.30 -2.94 -6.94
C THR A 93 10.29 -4.08 -7.01
N PHE A 94 10.83 -4.44 -8.18
CA PHE A 94 11.85 -5.50 -8.25
C PHE A 94 13.14 -5.12 -7.50
N ARG A 95 13.56 -3.85 -7.54
CA ARG A 95 14.71 -3.38 -6.74
C ARG A 95 14.44 -3.47 -5.24
N PHE A 96 13.24 -3.09 -4.81
CA PHE A 96 12.82 -3.17 -3.42
C PHE A 96 12.76 -4.63 -2.94
N LEU A 97 12.13 -5.52 -3.71
CA LEU A 97 12.07 -6.94 -3.41
C LEU A 97 13.46 -7.57 -3.34
N GLN A 98 14.37 -7.26 -4.27
CA GLN A 98 15.73 -7.75 -4.24
C GLN A 98 16.46 -7.30 -2.96
N ARG A 99 16.29 -6.05 -2.55
CA ARG A 99 16.89 -5.49 -1.32
C ARG A 99 16.41 -6.21 -0.05
N HIS A 100 15.14 -6.62 -0.01
CA HIS A 100 14.52 -7.13 1.21
C HIS A 100 14.31 -8.65 1.26
N LEU A 101 14.34 -9.35 0.13
CA LEU A 101 14.15 -10.81 0.04
C LEU A 101 15.37 -11.55 -0.52
N GLY A 102 16.35 -10.85 -1.11
CA GLY A 102 17.49 -11.45 -1.81
C GLY A 102 18.49 -12.22 -0.92
N SER A 103 18.35 -12.16 0.41
CA SER A 103 19.32 -12.71 1.37
C SER A 103 19.16 -14.21 1.70
N HIS A 104 18.28 -14.95 1.02
CA HIS A 104 18.10 -16.39 1.24
C HIS A 104 18.67 -17.30 0.13
N ALA A 105 19.50 -16.77 -0.78
CA ALA A 105 20.05 -17.51 -1.92
C ALA A 105 21.56 -17.84 -1.81
N SER A 106 22.09 -18.00 -0.60
CA SER A 106 23.48 -18.49 -0.43
C SER A 106 23.59 -19.31 0.86
N GLY A 107 23.33 -20.60 0.71
CA GLY A 107 23.44 -21.60 1.77
C GLY A 107 23.12 -23.00 1.26
N ASP A 108 23.74 -23.41 0.14
CA ASP A 108 24.20 -24.80 -0.09
C ASP A 108 24.77 -24.92 -1.50
N GLY A 109 26.05 -25.26 -1.58
CA GLY A 109 26.77 -25.43 -2.83
C GLY A 109 28.28 -25.58 -2.62
N SER A 110 28.65 -26.73 -2.03
CA SER A 110 29.98 -27.40 -2.02
C SER A 110 31.23 -26.59 -1.70
#